data_AF-A0A5N5TJV7-F1
#
_entry.id   AF-A0A5N5TJV7-F1
#
_cell.length_a   1.000
_cell.length_b   1.000
_cell.length_c   1.000
_cell.angle_alpha   90.00
_cell.angle_beta   90.00
_cell.angle_gamma   90.00
#
_symmetry.space_group_name_H-M   'P 1'
#
loop_
_entity.id
_entity.type
_entity.pdbx_description
1 polymer ?
#
loop_
_entity_poly.entity_id
_entity_poly.type
_entity_poly.pdbx_seq_one_letter_code
_entity_poly.pdbx_strand_id
1 'polypeptide(L)'
;MSEEGYPAVTHVIFDVDGLLLDTERLYSEATQNVVSEYGKNYTWEIKVKVMGTKGEIGAQIIIDDLGLPISVDEYFQKINQQYDLLFPTSKLLPDTVEIYQLCHNKVLHPFGYSLSFDEVMSFMGSSNTEVARQLCSKFSLPFNDEDYLKKISPYYPELFPYSKLMKGAEKLVRHLHAHKIPIAIASGGAQSNFDLKTTNHKEFISLFSHTVLASSDPEVKAGKPNPDVFLVCAKRFPDKPDPSKCLVFEDAPNGVAAARTAGMPVVMVPDSRLDKELTKEATQVLHSLEEFKPELFSLPPYSS
;
A
#
# COMPACT_ATOMS: atom_id res chain seq x y z
N MET A 1 -29.99 12.59 6.58
CA MET A 1 -29.20 12.20 7.78
C MET A 1 -29.80 10.91 8.29
N SER A 2 -28.97 9.95 8.69
CA SER A 2 -29.44 8.74 9.37
C SER A 2 -29.94 9.06 10.79
N GLU A 3 -30.58 8.10 11.45
CA GLU A 3 -31.12 8.26 12.82
C GLU A 3 -30.03 8.66 13.85
N GLU A 4 -28.76 8.35 13.58
CA GLU A 4 -27.61 8.70 14.43
C GLU A 4 -26.84 9.95 13.95
N GLY A 5 -27.35 10.68 12.95
CA GLY A 5 -26.77 11.95 12.50
C GLY A 5 -25.64 11.84 11.47
N TYR A 6 -25.32 10.63 10.98
CA TYR A 6 -24.31 10.44 9.93
C TYR A 6 -24.83 10.86 8.53
N PRO A 7 -23.93 11.33 7.65
CA PRO A 7 -24.29 11.70 6.28
C PRO A 7 -24.62 10.46 5.44
N ALA A 8 -25.60 10.59 4.56
CA ALA A 8 -25.93 9.56 3.59
C ALA A 8 -24.97 9.62 2.40
N VAL A 9 -24.24 8.53 2.17
CA VAL A 9 -23.20 8.40 1.13
C VAL A 9 -23.62 7.39 0.08
N THR A 10 -22.99 7.45 -1.10
CA THR A 10 -23.26 6.51 -2.21
C THR A 10 -21.98 5.85 -2.74
N HIS A 11 -20.82 6.39 -2.41
CA HIS A 11 -19.51 5.93 -2.88
C HIS A 11 -18.56 5.75 -1.70
N VAL A 12 -17.60 4.84 -1.84
CA VAL A 12 -16.57 4.62 -0.83
C VAL A 12 -15.17 4.69 -1.44
N ILE A 13 -14.27 5.41 -0.78
CA ILE A 13 -12.87 5.54 -1.18
C ILE A 13 -12.01 5.05 -0.03
N PHE A 14 -11.10 4.13 -0.31
CA PHE A 14 -10.21 3.56 0.70
C PHE A 14 -8.78 4.06 0.50
N ASP A 15 -8.12 4.47 1.58
CA ASP A 15 -6.66 4.40 1.62
C ASP A 15 -6.19 2.93 1.63
N VAL A 16 -4.89 2.69 1.52
CA VAL A 16 -4.31 1.35 1.43
C VAL A 16 -3.44 1.06 2.64
N ASP A 17 -2.51 1.95 2.95
CA ASP A 17 -1.43 1.67 3.89
C ASP A 17 -1.92 1.85 5.31
N GLY A 18 -1.70 0.86 6.18
CA GLY A 18 -2.23 0.89 7.55
C GLY A 18 -3.75 0.68 7.66
N LEU A 19 -4.48 0.72 6.54
CA LEU A 19 -5.94 0.57 6.50
C LEU A 19 -6.43 -0.70 5.80
N LEU A 20 -6.08 -0.92 4.53
CA LEU A 20 -6.43 -2.16 3.81
C LEU A 20 -5.34 -3.21 3.97
N LEU A 21 -4.08 -2.78 4.02
CA LEU A 21 -2.91 -3.63 4.15
C LEU A 21 -2.12 -3.27 5.41
N ASP A 22 -1.68 -4.28 6.14
CA ASP A 22 -0.81 -4.13 7.32
C ASP A 22 0.65 -3.83 6.90
N THR A 23 0.88 -2.63 6.36
CA THR A 23 2.18 -2.18 5.83
C THR A 23 2.94 -1.25 6.76
N GLU A 24 2.27 -0.62 7.74
CA GLU A 24 2.88 0.28 8.72
C GLU A 24 3.95 -0.38 9.59
N ARG A 25 3.79 -1.67 9.87
CA ARG A 25 4.81 -2.47 10.54
C ARG A 25 6.10 -2.55 9.70
N LEU A 26 5.95 -2.81 8.41
CA LEU A 26 7.04 -2.98 7.46
C LEU A 26 7.79 -1.66 7.26
N TYR A 27 7.07 -0.54 7.17
CA TYR A 27 7.67 0.79 7.13
C TYR A 27 8.49 1.12 8.38
N SER A 28 7.97 0.75 9.55
CA SER A 28 8.65 0.99 10.83
C SER A 28 9.92 0.16 10.93
N GLU A 29 9.87 -1.11 10.50
CA GLU A 29 11.01 -2.03 10.46
C GLU A 29 12.08 -1.56 9.47
N ALA A 30 11.67 -1.15 8.26
CA ALA A 30 12.57 -0.62 7.24
C ALA A 30 13.31 0.63 7.73
N THR A 31 12.57 1.57 8.32
CA THR A 31 13.13 2.80 8.86
C THR A 31 14.09 2.49 10.00
N GLN A 32 13.69 1.62 10.93
CA GLN A 32 14.55 1.20 12.03
C GLN A 32 15.86 0.57 11.52
N ASN A 33 15.82 -0.28 10.49
CA ASN A 33 17.01 -0.90 9.91
C ASN A 33 17.98 0.17 9.36
N VAL A 34 17.49 1.14 8.60
CA VAL A 34 18.33 2.24 8.07
C VAL A 34 18.96 3.05 9.20
N VAL A 35 18.18 3.47 10.20
CA VAL A 35 18.70 4.35 11.27
C VAL A 35 19.62 3.62 12.25
N SER A 36 19.49 2.30 12.36
CA SER A 36 20.38 1.45 13.19
C SER A 36 21.82 1.45 12.69
N GLU A 37 22.04 1.63 11.38
CA GLU A 37 23.40 1.79 10.80
C GLU A 37 24.16 2.99 11.40
N TYR A 38 23.43 3.97 11.94
CA TYR A 38 23.96 5.17 12.58
C TYR A 38 23.87 5.15 14.11
N GLY A 39 23.51 4.00 14.69
CA GLY A 39 23.30 3.85 16.14
C GLY A 39 22.12 4.66 16.68
N LYS A 40 21.11 4.91 15.84
CA LYS A 40 19.89 5.67 16.19
C LYS A 40 18.68 4.75 16.31
N ASN A 41 17.62 5.25 16.94
CA ASN A 41 16.36 4.53 17.13
C ASN A 41 15.21 5.31 16.51
N TYR A 42 14.36 4.63 15.76
CA TYR A 42 13.14 5.19 15.21
C TYR A 42 12.02 5.11 16.24
N THR A 43 11.82 6.22 16.97
CA THR A 43 10.85 6.27 18.08
C THR A 43 9.43 6.54 17.60
N TRP A 44 8.47 6.32 18.50
CA TRP A 44 7.06 6.62 18.22
C TRP A 44 6.83 8.11 17.94
N GLU A 45 7.53 9.00 18.64
CA GLU A 45 7.40 10.45 18.47
C GLU A 45 7.81 10.89 17.06
N ILE A 46 8.87 10.31 16.50
CA ILE A 46 9.30 10.58 15.13
C ILE A 46 8.30 9.98 14.15
N LYS A 47 7.85 8.75 14.41
CA LYS A 47 6.83 8.10 13.57
C LYS A 47 5.57 8.95 13.42
N VAL A 48 5.05 9.52 14.51
CA VAL A 48 3.87 10.41 14.48
C VAL A 48 4.09 11.62 13.57
N LYS A 49 5.30 12.20 13.54
CA LYS A 49 5.62 13.34 12.64
C LYS A 49 5.69 12.94 11.17
N VAL A 50 6.07 11.70 10.88
CA VAL A 50 6.26 11.17 9.52
C VAL A 50 4.98 10.59 8.94
N MET A 51 4.07 10.07 9.77
CA MET A 51 2.86 9.38 9.33
C MET A 51 2.07 10.21 8.31
N GLY A 52 1.91 9.62 7.12
CA GLY A 52 1.19 10.19 5.99
C GLY A 52 1.84 11.41 5.31
N THR A 53 3.04 11.82 5.73
CA THR A 53 3.83 12.79 4.94
C THR A 53 4.24 12.19 3.59
N LYS A 54 4.54 13.05 2.61
CA LYS A 54 5.22 12.60 1.39
C LYS A 54 6.59 12.04 1.75
N GLY A 55 7.05 11.05 0.98
CA GLY A 55 8.31 10.35 1.25
C GLY A 55 9.49 11.29 1.49
N GLU A 56 9.64 12.36 0.70
CA GLU A 56 10.78 13.28 0.82
C GLU A 56 10.73 14.10 2.11
N ILE A 57 9.52 14.54 2.47
CA ILE A 57 9.28 15.29 3.71
C ILE A 57 9.51 14.39 4.91
N GLY A 58 8.99 13.16 4.87
CA GLY A 58 9.19 12.17 5.93
C GLY A 58 10.67 11.81 6.11
N ALA A 59 11.39 11.58 5.01
CA ALA A 59 12.83 11.33 5.02
C ALA A 59 13.60 12.50 5.65
N GLN A 60 13.29 13.74 5.26
CA GLN A 60 13.93 14.92 5.84
C GLN A 60 13.68 15.04 7.35
N ILE A 61 12.44 14.81 7.81
CA ILE A 61 12.11 14.81 9.25
C ILE A 61 12.95 13.77 10.00
N ILE A 62 13.06 12.55 9.47
CA ILE A 62 13.84 11.47 10.10
C ILE A 62 15.32 11.84 10.18
N ILE A 63 15.88 12.38 9.09
CA ILE A 63 17.28 12.81 9.02
C ILE A 63 17.56 13.92 10.04
N ASP A 64 16.69 14.93 10.09
CA ASP A 64 16.87 16.10 10.95
C ASP A 64 16.71 15.76 12.44
N ASP A 65 15.63 15.04 12.80
CA ASP A 65 15.35 14.69 14.20
C ASP A 65 16.42 13.74 14.79
N LEU A 66 16.97 12.83 13.97
CA LEU A 66 17.98 11.87 14.41
C LEU A 66 19.42 12.38 14.21
N GLY A 67 19.61 13.48 13.48
CA GLY A 67 20.91 14.01 13.09
C GLY A 67 21.70 13.01 12.25
N LEU A 68 21.09 12.44 11.22
CA LEU A 68 21.74 11.47 10.34
C LEU A 68 22.70 12.19 9.37
N PRO A 69 23.93 11.69 9.19
CA PRO A 69 24.93 12.33 8.32
C PRO A 69 24.76 11.91 6.84
N ILE A 70 23.52 11.88 6.33
CA ILE A 70 23.20 11.46 4.96
C ILE A 70 22.20 12.41 4.29
N SER A 71 22.19 12.43 2.97
CA SER A 71 21.20 13.20 2.21
C SER A 71 19.86 12.46 2.11
N VAL A 72 18.80 13.17 1.71
CA VAL A 72 17.49 12.57 1.41
C VAL A 72 17.60 11.51 0.30
N ASP A 73 18.41 11.76 -0.72
CA ASP A 73 18.62 10.80 -1.82
C ASP A 73 19.30 9.52 -1.34
N GLU A 74 20.32 9.64 -0.48
CA GLU A 74 21.01 8.49 0.11
C GLU A 74 20.08 7.71 1.05
N TYR A 75 19.27 8.42 1.84
CA TYR A 75 18.23 7.79 2.66
C TYR A 75 17.24 7.00 1.78
N PHE A 76 16.80 7.56 0.64
CA PHE A 76 15.90 6.86 -0.27
C PHE A 76 16.51 5.61 -0.89
N GLN A 77 17.80 5.65 -1.26
CA GLN A 77 18.49 4.46 -1.74
C GLN A 77 18.47 3.34 -0.68
N LYS A 78 18.78 3.69 0.56
CA LYS A 78 18.78 2.74 1.69
C LYS A 78 17.39 2.23 2.04
N ILE A 79 16.40 3.12 2.13
CA ILE A 79 15.04 2.72 2.52
C ILE A 79 14.35 1.91 1.42
N ASN A 80 14.61 2.18 0.14
CA ASN A 80 14.06 1.37 -0.96
C ASN A 80 14.66 -0.03 -0.95
N GLN A 81 15.96 -0.18 -0.64
CA GLN A 81 16.55 -1.51 -0.41
C GLN A 81 15.85 -2.24 0.75
N GLN A 82 15.53 -1.54 1.84
CA GLN A 82 14.76 -2.13 2.93
C GLN A 82 13.32 -2.47 2.53
N TYR A 83 12.68 -1.70 1.65
CA TYR A 83 11.35 -2.02 1.15
C TYR A 83 11.37 -3.26 0.28
N ASP A 84 12.33 -3.34 -0.63
CA ASP A 84 12.55 -4.52 -1.46
C ASP A 84 12.78 -5.75 -0.59
N LEU A 85 13.50 -5.64 0.53
CA LEU A 85 13.69 -6.73 1.48
C LEU A 85 12.44 -7.06 2.30
N LEU A 86 11.78 -6.06 2.89
CA LEU A 86 10.77 -6.29 3.93
C LEU A 86 9.36 -6.49 3.40
N PHE A 87 8.96 -5.80 2.34
CA PHE A 87 7.60 -5.94 1.80
C PHE A 87 7.28 -7.36 1.32
N PRO A 88 8.25 -8.10 0.79
CA PRO A 88 8.14 -9.55 0.53
C PRO A 88 8.08 -10.47 1.75
N THR A 89 8.46 -10.02 2.95
CA THR A 89 8.72 -10.88 4.13
C THR A 89 7.55 -11.02 5.12
N SER A 90 6.31 -10.68 4.76
CA SER A 90 5.15 -10.77 5.67
C SER A 90 4.78 -12.23 6.01
N LYS A 91 5.48 -12.72 7.03
CA LYS A 91 5.65 -14.10 7.50
C LYS A 91 6.66 -14.95 6.71
N LEU A 92 7.92 -14.50 6.79
CA LEU A 92 9.17 -15.27 6.94
C LEU A 92 9.43 -16.43 5.96
N LEU A 93 10.26 -16.13 4.96
CA LEU A 93 11.23 -16.97 4.24
C LEU A 93 12.43 -16.05 3.82
N PRO A 94 13.57 -16.56 3.28
CA PRO A 94 14.85 -15.81 3.18
C PRO A 94 14.77 -14.50 2.36
N ASP A 95 15.79 -13.64 2.40
CA ASP A 95 15.81 -12.30 1.77
C ASP A 95 15.18 -12.26 0.36
N THR A 96 14.54 -11.16 -0.02
CA THR A 96 13.86 -11.00 -1.34
C THR A 96 14.74 -11.36 -2.53
N VAL A 97 16.04 -11.04 -2.46
CA VAL A 97 17.02 -11.41 -3.48
C VAL A 97 17.18 -12.93 -3.56
N GLU A 98 17.20 -13.61 -2.42
CA GLU A 98 17.28 -15.06 -2.31
C GLU A 98 15.96 -15.72 -2.75
N ILE A 99 14.80 -15.17 -2.40
CA ILE A 99 13.50 -15.67 -2.91
C ILE A 99 13.40 -15.48 -4.42
N TYR A 100 13.79 -14.32 -4.95
CA TYR A 100 13.82 -14.07 -6.38
C TYR A 100 14.73 -15.07 -7.09
N GLN A 101 15.94 -15.29 -6.54
CA GLN A 101 16.87 -16.32 -6.99
C GLN A 101 16.22 -17.71 -6.95
N LEU A 102 15.54 -18.08 -5.85
CA LEU A 102 14.88 -19.37 -5.66
C LEU A 102 13.75 -19.59 -6.67
N CYS A 103 12.86 -18.60 -6.88
CA CYS A 103 11.79 -18.67 -7.87
C CYS A 103 12.32 -18.91 -9.28
N HIS A 104 13.34 -18.16 -9.68
CA HIS A 104 13.98 -18.34 -10.98
C HIS A 104 14.72 -19.68 -11.07
N ASN A 105 15.39 -20.11 -10.00
CA ASN A 105 16.04 -21.40 -9.92
C ASN A 105 15.06 -22.58 -10.01
N LYS A 106 13.81 -22.45 -9.53
CA LYS A 106 12.77 -23.47 -9.73
C LYS A 106 12.42 -23.67 -11.21
N VAL A 107 12.48 -22.62 -12.02
CA VAL A 107 12.29 -22.70 -13.48
C VAL A 107 13.56 -23.18 -14.19
N LEU A 108 14.73 -22.77 -13.71
CA LEU A 108 16.02 -22.98 -14.37
C LEU A 108 16.68 -24.33 -14.06
N HIS A 109 16.53 -24.85 -12.84
CA HIS A 109 17.15 -26.11 -12.40
C HIS A 109 16.79 -27.33 -13.26
N PRO A 110 15.53 -27.51 -13.73
CA PRO A 110 15.19 -28.58 -14.67
C PRO A 110 15.99 -28.54 -15.97
N PHE A 111 16.58 -27.39 -16.32
CA PHE A 111 17.43 -27.20 -17.50
C PHE A 111 18.92 -27.18 -17.18
N GLY A 112 19.30 -27.48 -15.93
CA GLY A 112 20.70 -27.51 -15.49
C GLY A 112 21.30 -26.14 -15.17
N TYR A 113 20.46 -25.10 -15.02
CA TYR A 113 20.91 -23.74 -14.74
C TYR A 113 20.51 -23.28 -13.34
N SER A 114 21.23 -22.29 -12.85
CA SER A 114 20.91 -21.54 -11.63
C SER A 114 21.44 -20.13 -11.77
N LEU A 115 20.77 -19.16 -11.16
CA LEU A 115 21.27 -17.80 -11.02
C LEU A 115 22.24 -17.69 -9.86
N SER A 116 23.31 -16.91 -10.04
CA SER A 116 24.16 -16.42 -8.96
C SER A 116 23.56 -15.14 -8.33
N PHE A 117 24.07 -14.77 -7.15
CA PHE A 117 23.67 -13.52 -6.49
C PHE A 117 23.93 -12.29 -7.38
N ASP A 118 25.11 -12.19 -8.00
CA ASP A 118 25.48 -11.07 -8.88
C ASP A 118 24.53 -10.95 -10.09
N GLU A 119 24.09 -12.09 -10.63
CA GLU A 119 23.15 -12.11 -11.74
C GLU A 119 21.77 -11.62 -11.31
N VAL A 120 21.29 -12.03 -10.13
CA VAL A 120 20.03 -11.52 -9.58
C VAL A 120 20.13 -10.02 -9.36
N MET A 121 21.23 -9.53 -8.80
CA MET A 121 21.45 -8.10 -8.57
C MET A 121 21.44 -7.29 -9.87
N SER A 122 21.91 -7.87 -10.99
CA SER A 122 21.87 -7.22 -12.31
C SER A 122 20.46 -7.02 -12.86
N PHE A 123 19.47 -7.75 -12.34
CA PHE A 123 18.06 -7.65 -12.76
C PHE A 123 17.22 -6.73 -11.87
N MET A 124 17.75 -6.31 -10.72
CA MET A 124 17.02 -5.45 -9.80
C MET A 124 16.65 -4.11 -10.47
N GLY A 125 15.39 -3.73 -10.37
CA GLY A 125 14.82 -2.56 -11.06
C GLY A 125 14.36 -2.78 -12.50
N SER A 126 14.57 -3.97 -13.07
CA SER A 126 14.01 -4.34 -14.38
C SER A 126 12.57 -4.86 -14.25
N SER A 127 11.77 -4.73 -15.31
CA SER A 127 10.43 -5.34 -15.34
C SER A 127 10.51 -6.87 -15.43
N ASN A 128 9.52 -7.58 -14.88
CA ASN A 128 9.48 -9.05 -14.95
C ASN A 128 9.54 -9.59 -16.39
N THR A 129 8.94 -8.89 -17.35
CA THR A 129 9.00 -9.25 -18.77
C THR A 129 10.40 -9.07 -19.35
N GLU A 130 11.09 -7.99 -18.99
CA GLU A 130 12.48 -7.75 -19.38
C GLU A 130 13.38 -8.87 -18.89
N VAL A 131 13.25 -9.23 -17.61
CA VAL A 131 14.06 -10.28 -16.99
C VAL A 131 13.75 -11.65 -17.60
N ALA A 132 12.47 -12.00 -17.78
CA ALA A 132 12.08 -13.24 -18.43
C ALA A 132 12.70 -13.36 -19.84
N ARG A 133 12.67 -12.28 -20.62
CA ARG A 133 13.31 -12.24 -21.95
C ARG A 133 14.82 -12.43 -21.87
N GLN A 134 15.48 -11.74 -20.95
CA GLN A 134 16.93 -11.85 -20.75
C GLN A 134 17.32 -13.27 -20.32
N LEU A 135 16.56 -13.90 -19.44
CA LEU A 135 16.81 -15.27 -18.98
C LEU A 135 16.58 -16.31 -20.07
N CYS A 136 15.47 -16.20 -20.82
CA CYS A 136 15.21 -17.06 -21.97
C CYS A 136 16.34 -16.96 -23.00
N SER A 137 16.78 -15.74 -23.32
CA SER A 137 17.88 -15.50 -24.25
C SER A 137 19.22 -16.02 -23.72
N LYS A 138 19.53 -15.75 -22.45
CA LYS A 138 20.82 -16.10 -21.84
C LYS A 138 21.01 -17.61 -21.73
N PHE A 139 19.97 -18.32 -21.30
CA PHE A 139 20.03 -19.77 -21.05
C PHE A 139 19.52 -20.61 -22.23
N SER A 140 19.17 -19.97 -23.36
CA SER A 140 18.60 -20.62 -24.54
C SER A 140 17.43 -21.55 -24.19
N LEU A 141 16.51 -21.07 -23.36
CA LEU A 141 15.40 -21.88 -22.85
C LEU A 141 14.42 -22.24 -23.97
N PRO A 142 13.75 -23.41 -23.92
CA PRO A 142 12.86 -23.88 -24.99
C PRO A 142 11.49 -23.19 -24.99
N PHE A 143 11.37 -21.98 -24.44
CA PHE A 143 10.14 -21.20 -24.35
C PHE A 143 10.42 -19.70 -24.33
N ASN A 144 9.42 -18.91 -24.74
CA ASN A 144 9.51 -17.44 -24.76
C ASN A 144 9.27 -16.82 -23.37
N ASP A 145 9.38 -15.49 -23.29
CA ASP A 145 9.16 -14.71 -22.08
C ASP A 145 7.75 -14.87 -21.50
N GLU A 146 6.70 -14.93 -22.34
CA GLU A 146 5.33 -15.18 -21.87
C GLU A 146 5.17 -16.55 -21.18
N ASP A 147 5.71 -17.61 -21.77
CA ASP A 147 5.64 -18.95 -21.21
C ASP A 147 6.58 -19.12 -20.02
N TYR A 148 7.71 -18.40 -19.99
CA TYR A 148 8.56 -18.29 -18.80
C TYR A 148 7.78 -17.68 -17.64
N LEU A 149 7.07 -16.57 -17.88
CA LEU A 149 6.25 -15.90 -16.88
C LEU A 149 5.14 -16.81 -16.35
N LYS A 150 4.48 -17.60 -17.21
CA LYS A 150 3.51 -18.61 -16.79
C LYS A 150 4.13 -19.71 -15.94
N LYS A 151 5.39 -20.08 -16.19
CA LYS A 151 6.10 -21.13 -15.44
C LYS A 151 6.63 -20.66 -14.10
N ILE A 152 7.05 -19.40 -13.98
CA ILE A 152 7.52 -18.84 -12.70
C ILE A 152 6.36 -18.38 -11.81
N SER A 153 5.24 -17.97 -12.40
CA SER A 153 4.06 -17.45 -11.71
C SER A 153 3.59 -18.33 -10.54
N PRO A 154 3.53 -19.68 -10.64
CA PRO A 154 3.12 -20.54 -9.52
C PRO A 154 4.08 -20.53 -8.32
N TYR A 155 5.37 -20.21 -8.53
CA TYR A 155 6.37 -20.21 -7.45
C TYR A 155 6.35 -18.91 -6.64
N TYR A 156 5.86 -17.81 -7.22
CA TYR A 156 5.73 -16.54 -6.50
C TYR A 156 4.80 -16.66 -5.29
N PRO A 157 3.56 -17.20 -5.39
CA PRO A 157 2.71 -17.45 -4.23
C PRO A 157 3.24 -18.50 -3.24
N GLU A 158 4.10 -19.42 -3.69
CA GLU A 158 4.70 -20.47 -2.85
C GLU A 158 5.83 -19.91 -1.96
N LEU A 159 6.56 -18.90 -2.46
CA LEU A 159 7.80 -18.42 -1.84
C LEU A 159 7.76 -16.96 -1.34
N PHE A 160 6.74 -16.17 -1.71
CA PHE A 160 6.51 -14.82 -1.17
C PHE A 160 5.33 -14.80 -0.18
N PRO A 161 5.58 -14.84 1.15
CA PRO A 161 4.50 -14.66 2.09
C PRO A 161 4.12 -13.17 2.18
N TYR A 162 3.04 -12.84 1.46
CA TYR A 162 1.94 -11.90 1.74
C TYR A 162 2.25 -10.41 2.03
N SER A 163 1.28 -9.51 1.82
CA SER A 163 0.97 -8.50 2.84
C SER A 163 -0.38 -8.96 3.41
N LYS A 164 -0.74 -8.61 4.64
CA LYS A 164 -2.02 -9.07 5.18
C LYS A 164 -3.07 -8.01 4.98
N LEU A 165 -4.23 -8.43 4.52
CA LEU A 165 -5.42 -7.59 4.63
C LEU A 165 -5.65 -7.29 6.12
N MET A 166 -5.91 -6.02 6.41
CA MET A 166 -6.31 -5.60 7.75
C MET A 166 -7.61 -6.30 8.15
N LYS A 167 -7.80 -6.50 9.46
CA LYS A 167 -9.00 -7.15 9.98
C LYS A 167 -10.24 -6.38 9.55
N GLY A 168 -11.21 -7.09 8.98
CA GLY A 168 -12.45 -6.50 8.46
C GLY A 168 -12.37 -5.93 7.04
N ALA A 169 -11.17 -5.69 6.49
CA ALA A 169 -11.02 -5.12 5.14
C ALA A 169 -11.66 -5.99 4.06
N GLU A 170 -11.38 -7.30 4.07
CA GLU A 170 -11.95 -8.23 3.10
C GLU A 170 -13.47 -8.30 3.19
N LYS A 171 -14.00 -8.44 4.40
CA LYS A 171 -15.45 -8.50 4.67
C LYS A 171 -16.14 -7.24 4.15
N LEU A 172 -15.63 -6.06 4.49
CA LEU A 172 -16.23 -4.79 4.11
C LEU A 172 -16.22 -4.58 2.59
N VAL A 173 -15.06 -4.73 1.95
CA VAL A 173 -14.92 -4.51 0.50
C VAL A 173 -15.79 -5.47 -0.30
N ARG A 174 -15.77 -6.78 0.05
CA ARG A 174 -16.61 -7.76 -0.64
C ARG A 174 -18.10 -7.49 -0.42
N HIS A 175 -18.50 -7.03 0.78
CA HIS A 175 -19.88 -6.65 1.07
C HIS A 175 -20.36 -5.46 0.22
N LEU A 176 -19.55 -4.40 0.15
CA LEU A 176 -19.85 -3.21 -0.67
C LEU A 176 -19.94 -3.58 -2.15
N HIS A 177 -18.97 -4.36 -2.64
CA HIS A 177 -18.95 -4.84 -4.02
C HIS A 177 -20.17 -5.70 -4.35
N ALA A 178 -20.55 -6.64 -3.48
CA ALA A 178 -21.74 -7.49 -3.66
C ALA A 178 -23.04 -6.68 -3.75
N HIS A 179 -23.12 -5.55 -3.04
CA HIS A 179 -24.25 -4.62 -3.09
C HIS A 179 -24.12 -3.55 -4.18
N LYS A 180 -23.11 -3.66 -5.04
CA LYS A 180 -22.84 -2.73 -6.15
C LYS A 180 -22.62 -1.28 -5.69
N ILE A 181 -22.10 -1.10 -4.48
CA ILE A 181 -21.63 0.21 -4.03
C ILE A 181 -20.31 0.48 -4.75
N PRO A 182 -20.17 1.60 -5.49
CA PRO A 182 -18.91 1.93 -6.15
C PRO A 182 -17.82 2.19 -5.12
N ILE A 183 -16.72 1.45 -5.25
CA ILE A 183 -15.57 1.54 -4.36
C ILE A 183 -14.28 1.78 -5.15
N ALA A 184 -13.41 2.64 -4.64
CA ALA A 184 -12.14 2.95 -5.28
C ALA A 184 -11.00 3.08 -4.25
N ILE A 185 -9.77 3.04 -4.74
CA ILE A 185 -8.55 3.21 -3.93
C ILE A 185 -7.96 4.61 -4.16
N ALA A 186 -7.51 5.26 -3.08
CA ALA A 186 -6.75 6.50 -3.12
C ALA A 186 -5.56 6.42 -2.14
N SER A 187 -4.36 6.15 -2.65
CA SER A 187 -3.14 6.02 -1.83
C SER A 187 -2.16 7.18 -2.06
N GLY A 188 -1.40 7.53 -1.02
CA GLY A 188 -0.29 8.48 -1.12
C GLY A 188 0.94 7.94 -1.88
N GLY A 189 1.08 6.62 -1.97
CA GLY A 189 2.29 5.95 -2.47
C GLY A 189 2.51 6.05 -3.99
N ALA A 190 3.68 5.59 -4.43
CA ALA A 190 4.03 5.43 -5.84
C ALA A 190 3.55 4.07 -6.40
N GLN A 191 3.44 3.97 -7.73
CA GLN A 191 3.03 2.77 -8.46
C GLN A 191 3.86 1.54 -8.10
N SER A 192 5.19 1.66 -8.07
CA SER A 192 6.10 0.57 -7.69
C SER A 192 5.77 -0.02 -6.32
N ASN A 193 5.58 0.85 -5.32
CA ASN A 193 5.26 0.43 -3.96
C ASN A 193 3.86 -0.21 -3.89
N PHE A 194 2.89 0.34 -4.61
CA PHE A 194 1.55 -0.24 -4.67
C PHE A 194 1.56 -1.62 -5.33
N ASP A 195 2.31 -1.80 -6.41
CA ASP A 195 2.41 -3.08 -7.10
C ASP A 195 3.04 -4.14 -6.20
N LEU A 196 4.14 -3.83 -5.52
CA LEU A 196 4.80 -4.73 -4.57
C LEU A 196 3.81 -5.19 -3.49
N LYS A 197 3.15 -4.24 -2.81
CA LYS A 197 2.19 -4.52 -1.73
C LYS A 197 1.00 -5.36 -2.18
N THR A 198 0.53 -5.15 -3.41
CA THR A 198 -0.69 -5.77 -3.95
C THR A 198 -0.44 -7.02 -4.78
N THR A 199 0.81 -7.46 -4.93
CA THR A 199 1.20 -8.65 -5.73
C THR A 199 0.32 -9.86 -5.44
N ASN A 200 0.04 -10.13 -4.15
CA ASN A 200 -0.75 -11.26 -3.70
C ASN A 200 -2.24 -10.93 -3.45
N HIS A 201 -2.69 -9.73 -3.81
CA HIS A 201 -4.06 -9.26 -3.59
C HIS A 201 -4.77 -8.86 -4.88
N LYS A 202 -4.30 -9.30 -6.05
CA LYS A 202 -4.87 -8.86 -7.34
C LYS A 202 -6.37 -9.14 -7.47
N GLU A 203 -6.87 -10.27 -6.94
CA GLU A 203 -8.33 -10.55 -6.88
C GLU A 203 -9.07 -9.58 -5.97
N PHE A 204 -8.48 -9.23 -4.83
CA PHE A 204 -9.07 -8.26 -3.91
C PHE A 204 -9.08 -6.85 -4.51
N ILE A 205 -7.98 -6.44 -5.15
CA ILE A 205 -7.84 -5.14 -5.81
C ILE A 205 -8.75 -5.03 -7.04
N SER A 206 -9.06 -6.13 -7.73
CA SER A 206 -9.97 -6.11 -8.88
C SER A 206 -11.43 -5.83 -8.51
N LEU A 207 -11.79 -5.84 -7.22
CA LEU A 207 -13.11 -5.44 -6.73
C LEU A 207 -13.32 -3.92 -6.75
N PHE A 208 -12.25 -3.14 -6.88
CA PHE A 208 -12.30 -1.68 -6.93
C PHE A 208 -12.46 -1.19 -8.36
N SER A 209 -13.25 -0.14 -8.57
CA SER A 209 -13.49 0.42 -9.91
C SER A 209 -12.24 1.00 -10.53
N HIS A 210 -11.41 1.65 -9.72
CA HIS A 210 -10.15 2.26 -10.11
C HIS A 210 -9.27 2.53 -8.88
N THR A 211 -8.00 2.83 -9.16
CA THR A 211 -6.99 3.21 -8.17
C THR A 211 -6.38 4.56 -8.56
N VAL A 212 -6.18 5.45 -7.58
CA VAL A 212 -5.44 6.72 -7.73
C VAL A 212 -4.25 6.69 -6.78
N LEU A 213 -3.04 6.90 -7.32
CA LEU A 213 -1.79 6.87 -6.57
C LEU A 213 -1.13 8.25 -6.60
N ALA A 214 -1.20 9.00 -5.51
CA ALA A 214 -0.84 10.43 -5.49
C ALA A 214 0.59 10.73 -5.98
N SER A 215 1.55 9.83 -5.72
CA SER A 215 2.94 10.04 -6.14
C SER A 215 3.23 9.64 -7.59
N SER A 216 2.25 9.07 -8.30
CA SER A 216 2.40 8.65 -9.71
C SER A 216 1.31 9.21 -10.63
N ASP A 217 0.27 9.83 -10.07
CA ASP A 217 -0.85 10.33 -10.81
C ASP A 217 -0.68 11.80 -11.21
N PRO A 218 -0.66 12.15 -12.51
CA PRO A 218 -0.41 13.51 -12.96
C PRO A 218 -1.54 14.51 -12.66
N GLU A 219 -2.75 14.02 -12.36
CA GLU A 219 -3.87 14.87 -11.93
C GLU A 219 -3.76 15.28 -10.44
N VAL A 220 -2.96 14.55 -9.65
CA VAL A 220 -2.73 14.85 -8.24
C VAL A 220 -1.55 15.82 -8.12
N LYS A 221 -1.84 17.10 -7.89
CA LYS A 221 -0.80 18.15 -7.81
C LYS A 221 -0.14 18.17 -6.44
N ALA A 222 -0.94 18.00 -5.39
CA ALA A 222 -0.48 18.00 -4.03
C ALA A 222 -0.95 16.74 -3.30
N GLY A 223 -0.04 16.09 -2.56
CA GLY A 223 -0.37 14.94 -1.72
C GLY A 223 -1.09 15.37 -0.45
N LYS A 224 -1.59 14.38 0.30
CA LYS A 224 -2.17 14.59 1.64
C LYS A 224 -1.23 15.46 2.50
N PRO A 225 -1.74 16.46 3.24
CA PRO A 225 -3.15 16.69 3.60
C PRO A 225 -3.98 17.48 2.57
N ASN A 226 -3.47 17.72 1.36
CA ASN A 226 -4.27 18.33 0.30
C ASN A 226 -5.32 17.32 -0.22
N PRO A 227 -6.50 17.80 -0.67
CA PRO A 227 -7.64 16.95 -0.99
C PRO A 227 -7.52 16.24 -2.35
N ASP A 228 -6.52 16.61 -3.16
CA ASP A 228 -6.40 16.26 -4.58
C ASP A 228 -6.61 14.77 -4.86
N VAL A 229 -5.96 13.88 -4.11
CA VAL A 229 -6.05 12.42 -4.36
C VAL A 229 -7.47 11.90 -4.21
N PHE A 230 -8.23 12.40 -3.23
CA PHE A 230 -9.62 12.02 -3.01
C PHE A 230 -10.55 12.66 -4.04
N LEU A 231 -10.32 13.93 -4.39
CA LEU A 231 -11.10 14.62 -5.41
C LEU A 231 -10.92 14.00 -6.80
N VAL A 232 -9.69 13.65 -7.17
CA VAL A 232 -9.37 12.92 -8.41
C VAL A 232 -10.03 11.54 -8.38
N CYS A 233 -9.97 10.84 -7.24
CA CYS A 233 -10.61 9.53 -7.09
C CYS A 233 -12.14 9.62 -7.27
N ALA A 234 -12.80 10.60 -6.65
CA ALA A 234 -14.24 10.84 -6.82
C ALA A 234 -14.60 11.18 -8.29
N LYS A 235 -13.81 12.04 -8.94
CA LYS A 235 -14.00 12.44 -10.34
C LYS A 235 -13.87 11.29 -11.35
N ARG A 236 -13.19 10.20 -10.98
CA ARG A 236 -13.00 9.02 -11.84
C ARG A 236 -14.11 7.99 -11.74
N PHE A 237 -15.01 8.09 -10.76
CA PHE A 237 -16.25 7.32 -10.82
C PHE A 237 -17.08 7.75 -12.04
N PRO A 238 -17.78 6.82 -12.72
CA PRO A 238 -18.51 7.14 -13.95
C PRO A 238 -19.54 8.27 -13.81
N ASP A 239 -20.23 8.35 -12.69
CA ASP A 239 -21.27 9.33 -12.37
C ASP A 239 -20.75 10.59 -11.65
N LYS A 240 -19.46 10.62 -11.30
CA LYS A 240 -18.76 11.77 -10.70
C LYS A 240 -19.53 12.36 -9.51
N PRO A 241 -19.69 11.58 -8.41
CA PRO A 241 -20.48 11.99 -7.26
C PRO A 241 -19.96 13.29 -6.66
N ASP A 242 -20.88 14.05 -6.06
CA ASP A 242 -20.51 15.14 -5.17
C ASP A 242 -19.63 14.61 -4.03
N PRO A 243 -18.53 15.30 -3.65
CA PRO A 243 -17.64 14.80 -2.59
C PRO A 243 -18.35 14.47 -1.26
N SER A 244 -19.41 15.19 -0.90
CA SER A 244 -20.19 14.88 0.31
C SER A 244 -20.88 13.50 0.29
N LYS A 245 -20.93 12.86 -0.88
CA LYS A 245 -21.46 11.50 -1.09
C LYS A 245 -20.39 10.41 -1.13
N CYS A 246 -19.12 10.78 -0.98
CA CYS A 246 -18.01 9.84 -0.91
C CYS A 246 -17.58 9.65 0.56
N LEU A 247 -17.69 8.43 1.07
CA LEU A 247 -17.13 8.07 2.37
C LEU A 247 -15.67 7.66 2.21
N VAL A 248 -14.77 8.34 2.90
CA VAL A 248 -13.35 7.96 2.95
C VAL A 248 -13.11 7.03 4.14
N PHE A 249 -12.34 5.98 3.95
CA PHE A 249 -11.70 5.25 5.03
C PHE A 249 -10.21 5.59 5.06
N GLU A 250 -9.69 5.88 6.25
CA GLU A 250 -8.31 6.33 6.50
C GLU A 250 -7.77 5.81 7.82
N ASP A 251 -6.45 5.78 7.99
CA ASP A 251 -5.78 5.45 9.26
C ASP A 251 -5.01 6.65 9.82
N ALA A 252 -4.60 7.60 8.97
CA ALA A 252 -3.64 8.65 9.33
C ALA A 252 -4.27 10.07 9.41
N PRO A 253 -3.81 10.94 10.33
CA PRO A 253 -4.38 12.29 10.52
C PRO A 253 -4.35 13.20 9.29
N ASN A 254 -3.27 13.14 8.51
CA ASN A 254 -3.13 13.89 7.26
C ASN A 254 -4.17 13.46 6.21
N GLY A 255 -4.52 12.17 6.17
CA GLY A 255 -5.54 11.60 5.30
C GLY A 255 -6.94 12.05 5.71
N VAL A 256 -7.21 12.03 7.02
CA VAL A 256 -8.42 12.65 7.59
C VAL A 256 -8.52 14.13 7.21
N ALA A 257 -7.44 14.91 7.36
CA ALA A 257 -7.41 16.32 6.97
C ALA A 257 -7.69 16.52 5.46
N ALA A 258 -7.12 15.66 4.61
CA ALA A 258 -7.37 15.68 3.16
C ALA A 258 -8.83 15.36 2.82
N ALA A 259 -9.41 14.32 3.42
CA ALA A 259 -10.82 13.96 3.20
C ALA A 259 -11.77 15.08 3.66
N ARG A 260 -11.50 15.67 4.83
CA ARG A 260 -12.27 16.81 5.36
C ARG A 260 -12.18 18.04 4.46
N THR A 261 -10.98 18.37 3.98
CA THR A 261 -10.77 19.46 3.03
C THR A 261 -11.47 19.20 1.69
N ALA A 262 -11.57 17.93 1.28
CA ALA A 262 -12.33 17.52 0.11
C ALA A 262 -13.86 17.60 0.30
N GLY A 263 -14.34 17.88 1.51
CA GLY A 263 -15.78 17.87 1.83
C GLY A 263 -16.37 16.47 2.00
N MET A 264 -15.52 15.45 2.24
CA MET A 264 -15.92 14.06 2.35
C MET A 264 -16.05 13.64 3.83
N PRO A 265 -17.12 12.92 4.23
CA PRO A 265 -17.11 12.22 5.50
C PRO A 265 -15.99 11.17 5.53
N VAL A 266 -15.41 10.96 6.71
CA VAL A 266 -14.26 10.06 6.89
C VAL A 266 -14.39 9.19 8.12
N VAL A 267 -14.21 7.89 7.94
CA VAL A 267 -14.07 6.89 8.99
C VAL A 267 -12.58 6.65 9.19
N MET A 268 -12.08 6.91 10.41
CA MET A 268 -10.68 6.71 10.77
C MET A 268 -10.49 5.41 11.55
N VAL A 269 -9.48 4.62 11.19
CA VAL A 269 -9.03 3.41 11.91
C VAL A 269 -7.57 3.59 12.33
N PRO A 270 -7.28 4.38 13.38
CA PRO A 270 -5.92 4.74 13.74
C PRO A 270 -5.16 3.61 14.46
N ASP A 271 -3.82 3.67 14.44
CA ASP A 271 -2.99 2.91 15.38
C ASP A 271 -3.41 3.26 16.82
N SER A 272 -3.58 2.24 17.67
CA SER A 272 -3.99 2.37 19.07
C SER A 272 -3.14 3.30 19.94
N ARG A 273 -1.90 3.60 19.52
CA ARG A 273 -0.95 4.49 20.21
C ARG A 273 -1.08 5.95 19.79
N LEU A 274 -1.84 6.25 18.75
CA LEU A 274 -2.05 7.61 18.26
C LEU A 274 -2.83 8.42 19.31
N ASP A 275 -2.42 9.68 19.51
CA ASP A 275 -3.13 10.59 20.41
C ASP A 275 -4.57 10.80 19.91
N LYS A 276 -5.55 10.63 20.80
CA LYS A 276 -6.98 10.82 20.52
C LYS A 276 -7.30 12.25 20.09
N GLU A 277 -6.47 13.23 20.45
CA GLU A 277 -6.63 14.60 19.95
C GLU A 277 -6.49 14.68 18.42
N LEU A 278 -5.65 13.83 17.82
CA LEU A 278 -5.40 13.79 16.38
C LEU A 278 -6.51 13.07 15.59
N THR A 279 -7.48 12.45 16.27
CA THR A 279 -8.57 11.71 15.63
C THR A 279 -9.89 12.48 15.63
N LYS A 280 -9.96 13.64 16.29
CA LYS A 280 -11.20 14.40 16.55
C LYS A 280 -11.92 14.92 15.31
N GLU A 281 -11.17 15.14 14.23
CA GLU A 281 -11.71 15.67 12.97
C GLU A 281 -12.39 14.60 12.12
N ALA A 282 -12.27 13.31 12.48
CA ALA A 282 -12.93 12.22 11.77
C ALA A 282 -14.44 12.20 12.02
N THR A 283 -15.21 11.77 11.03
CA THR A 283 -16.68 11.60 11.17
C THR A 283 -17.01 10.43 12.09
N GLN A 284 -16.22 9.36 12.02
CA GLN A 284 -16.28 8.23 12.93
C GLN A 284 -14.85 7.73 13.18
N VAL A 285 -14.55 7.31 14.40
CA VAL A 285 -13.30 6.64 14.74
C VAL A 285 -13.63 5.21 15.18
N LEU A 286 -12.93 4.23 14.61
CA LEU A 286 -13.08 2.81 14.91
C LEU A 286 -11.75 2.21 15.36
N HIS A 287 -11.79 1.10 16.10
CA HIS A 287 -10.59 0.34 16.43
C HIS A 287 -10.24 -0.71 15.37
N SER A 288 -11.23 -1.14 14.58
CA SER A 288 -11.10 -2.13 13.52
C SER A 288 -12.17 -1.90 12.46
N LEU A 289 -11.89 -2.25 11.20
CA LEU A 289 -12.92 -2.22 10.14
C LEU A 289 -14.07 -3.21 10.43
N GLU A 290 -13.86 -4.18 11.32
CA GLU A 290 -14.89 -5.12 11.79
C GLU A 290 -16.05 -4.42 12.52
N GLU A 291 -15.79 -3.24 13.09
CA GLU A 291 -16.76 -2.46 13.87
C GLU A 291 -17.64 -1.56 12.99
N PHE A 292 -17.26 -1.37 11.72
CA PHE A 292 -17.99 -0.48 10.83
C PHE A 292 -19.40 -1.01 10.57
N LYS A 293 -20.40 -0.16 10.75
CA LYS A 293 -21.82 -0.46 10.50
C LYS A 293 -22.28 0.32 9.25
N PRO A 294 -22.40 -0.32 8.08
CA PRO A 294 -22.73 0.36 6.83
C PRO A 294 -24.02 1.20 6.89
N GLU A 295 -25.03 0.70 7.59
CA GLU A 295 -26.35 1.32 7.73
C GLU A 295 -26.31 2.72 8.35
N LEU A 296 -25.31 3.02 9.17
CA LEU A 296 -25.13 4.37 9.74
C LEU A 296 -24.96 5.42 8.64
N PHE A 297 -24.29 5.06 7.54
CA PHE A 297 -24.07 5.95 6.39
C PHE A 297 -25.07 5.73 5.26
N SER A 298 -26.22 5.09 5.54
CA SER A 298 -27.23 4.72 4.54
C SER A 298 -26.75 3.71 3.49
N LEU A 299 -25.72 2.93 3.80
CA LEU A 299 -25.29 1.78 2.99
C LEU A 299 -26.02 0.50 3.44
N PRO A 300 -26.13 -0.55 2.61
CA PRO A 300 -26.81 -1.79 2.99
C PRO A 300 -26.14 -2.46 4.21
N PRO A 301 -26.90 -2.88 5.24
CA PRO A 301 -26.35 -3.53 6.43
C PRO A 301 -25.74 -4.89 6.10
N TYR A 302 -24.82 -5.38 6.95
CA TYR A 302 -24.35 -6.76 6.84
C TYR A 302 -25.51 -7.75 7.04
N SER A 303 -25.48 -8.87 6.32
CA SER A 303 -26.36 -10.00 6.60
C SER A 303 -26.09 -10.52 8.01
N SER A 304 -27.16 -10.68 8.78
CA SER A 304 -27.18 -11.32 10.10
C SER A 304 -26.83 -12.80 10.04
#